data_AF-A0A9E6VYB5-F1
#
_entry.id   AF-A0A9E6VYB5-F1
#
_cell.length_a   1.000
_cell.length_b   1.000
_cell.length_c   1.000
_cell.angle_alpha   90.00
_cell.angle_beta   90.00
_cell.angle_gamma   90.00
#
_symmetry.space_group_name_H-M   'P 1'
#
loop_
_entity.id
_entity.type
_entity.pdbx_description
1 polymer ?
#
loop_
_entity_poly.entity_id
_entity_poly.type
_entity_poly.pdbx_seq_one_letter_code
_entity_poly.pdbx_strand_id
1 'polypeptide(L)'
;GEVEVQIDGQVNLQTVGQLDLAIFFNEGGLQPLGDSLFKESTASGAPTIGVPGSTGFGTLRQGYLETSNVNAVQEITQLISAQRAYEMCSKTITAADEMMSVTNQLGR
;
A
#
# COMPACT_ATOMS: atom_id res chain seq x y z
N GLY A 1 20.43 5.39 -12.62
CA GLY A 1 19.17 5.28 -13.38
C GLY A 1 19.19 6.26 -14.52
N GLU A 2 20.12 6.06 -15.44
CA GLU A 2 20.28 6.90 -16.62
C GLU A 2 19.42 6.34 -17.74
N VAL A 3 18.68 7.23 -18.41
CA VAL A 3 17.84 6.89 -19.54
C VAL A 3 18.70 7.02 -20.79
N GLU A 4 19.11 5.88 -21.30
CA GLU A 4 19.85 5.79 -22.55
C GLU A 4 18.90 5.48 -23.70
N VAL A 5 19.02 6.22 -24.80
CA VAL A 5 18.28 5.91 -26.04
C VAL A 5 19.28 5.57 -27.14
N GLN A 6 18.89 4.59 -27.95
CA GLN A 6 19.59 4.29 -29.19
C GLN A 6 18.95 5.12 -30.31
N ILE A 7 19.69 6.10 -30.83
CA ILE A 7 19.25 6.92 -31.96
C ILE A 7 19.57 6.15 -33.24
N ASP A 8 18.60 6.09 -34.17
CA ASP A 8 18.76 5.38 -35.45
C ASP A 8 19.98 5.94 -36.21
N GLY A 9 20.98 5.09 -36.43
CA GLY A 9 22.26 5.45 -37.05
C GLY A 9 23.48 5.58 -36.12
N GLN A 10 23.34 5.47 -34.79
CA GLN A 10 24.49 5.43 -33.85
C GLN A 10 24.54 4.11 -33.06
N VAL A 11 25.73 3.49 -33.02
CA VAL A 11 26.00 2.25 -32.28
C VAL A 11 26.15 2.50 -30.77
N ASN A 12 26.55 3.71 -30.38
CA ASN A 12 26.71 4.09 -28.98
C ASN A 12 25.39 4.62 -28.42
N LEU A 13 24.99 4.07 -27.28
CA LEU A 13 23.89 4.55 -26.45
C LEU A 13 24.19 5.98 -26.01
N GLN A 14 23.23 6.90 -26.20
CA GLN A 14 23.34 8.26 -25.69
C GLN A 14 22.50 8.41 -24.43
N THR A 15 23.12 8.85 -23.34
CA THR A 15 22.43 9.23 -22.11
C THR A 15 21.64 10.52 -22.34
N VAL A 16 20.31 10.43 -22.31
CA VAL A 16 19.39 11.55 -22.62
C VAL A 16 18.95 12.27 -21.35
N GLY A 17 19.04 11.61 -20.20
CA GLY A 17 18.70 12.19 -18.91
C GLY A 17 18.85 11.19 -17.78
N GLN A 18 18.72 11.68 -16.56
CA GLN A 18 18.77 10.87 -15.36
C GLN A 18 17.46 11.04 -14.60
N LEU A 19 16.91 9.93 -14.11
CA LEU A 19 15.76 9.94 -13.23
C LEU A 19 16.24 10.18 -11.80
N ASP A 20 15.68 11.18 -11.13
CA ASP A 20 15.93 11.43 -9.72
C ASP A 20 14.92 10.65 -8.87
N LEU A 21 15.38 10.15 -7.72
CA LEU A 21 14.53 9.53 -6.71
C LEU A 21 14.34 10.48 -5.54
N ALA A 22 13.12 10.55 -5.02
CA ALA A 22 12.81 11.24 -3.77
C ALA A 22 12.51 10.22 -2.68
N ILE A 23 13.23 10.27 -1.57
CA ILE A 23 12.93 9.49 -0.37
C ILE A 23 12.36 10.41 0.70
N PHE A 24 11.45 9.88 1.50
CA PHE A 24 10.86 10.57 2.64
C PHE A 24 11.28 9.86 3.92
N PHE A 25 11.50 10.62 4.99
CA PHE A 25 11.86 10.03 6.28
C PHE A 25 10.74 9.15 6.84
N ASN A 26 9.48 9.52 6.58
CA ASN A 26 8.31 8.79 7.02
C ASN A 26 7.31 8.58 5.87
N GLU A 27 7.32 7.38 5.30
CA GLU A 27 6.40 6.97 4.23
C GLU A 27 4.93 6.92 4.70
N GLY A 28 4.68 6.53 5.96
CA GLY A 28 3.33 6.50 6.53
C GLY A 28 2.73 7.88 6.77
N GLY A 29 3.55 8.93 6.71
CA GLY A 29 3.11 10.33 6.78
C GLY A 29 2.72 10.92 5.43
N LEU A 30 2.92 10.20 4.32
CA LEU A 30 2.58 10.69 2.99
C LEU A 30 1.07 10.77 2.82
N GLN A 31 0.60 11.84 2.18
CA GLN A 31 -0.81 11.99 1.85
C GLN A 31 -1.09 11.26 0.53
N PRO A 32 -1.93 10.21 0.51
CA PRO A 32 -2.29 9.54 -0.73
C PRO A 32 -3.18 10.45 -1.59
N LEU A 33 -2.78 10.68 -2.83
CA LEU A 33 -3.57 11.41 -3.83
C LEU A 33 -4.42 10.48 -4.72
N GLY A 34 -4.17 9.17 -4.66
CA GLY A 34 -4.79 8.15 -5.52
C GLY A 34 -3.83 7.65 -6.61
N ASP A 35 -4.17 6.56 -7.29
CA ASP A 35 -3.37 5.98 -8.39
C ASP A 35 -1.89 5.71 -8.07
N SER A 36 -1.59 5.35 -6.81
CA SER A 36 -0.22 5.19 -6.30
C SER A 36 0.61 6.48 -6.27
N LEU A 37 -0.03 7.64 -6.43
CA LEU A 37 0.58 8.95 -6.25
C LEU A 37 0.46 9.40 -4.79
N PHE A 38 1.57 9.92 -4.28
CA PHE A 38 1.69 10.41 -2.91
C PHE A 38 2.14 11.87 -2.93
N LYS A 39 1.59 12.66 -2.00
CA LYS A 39 2.01 14.03 -1.74
C LYS A 39 2.74 14.12 -0.42
N GLU A 40 3.79 14.92 -0.40
CA GLU A 40 4.46 15.32 0.83
C GLU A 40 3.50 16.03 1.80
N SER A 41 3.62 15.69 3.07
CA SER A 41 2.87 16.31 4.16
C SER A 41 3.83 16.75 5.26
N THR A 42 3.34 17.55 6.21
CA THR A 42 4.14 17.94 7.38
C THR A 42 4.59 16.71 8.21
N ALA A 43 3.86 15.60 8.13
CA ALA A 43 4.17 14.36 8.83
C ALA A 43 5.19 13.45 8.09
N SER A 44 5.37 13.62 6.77
CA SER A 44 6.37 12.87 5.99
C SER A 44 7.76 13.50 6.05
N GLY A 45 7.82 14.81 6.32
CA GLY A 45 9.05 15.61 6.21
C GLY A 45 9.34 16.03 4.77
N ALA A 46 10.43 16.80 4.58
CA ALA A 46 10.87 17.26 3.26
C ALA A 46 11.43 16.10 2.41
N PRO A 47 11.18 16.10 1.10
CA PRO A 47 11.76 15.10 0.19
C PRO A 47 13.28 15.24 0.14
N THR A 48 13.99 14.13 0.31
CA THR A 48 15.42 14.06 -0.01
C THR A 48 15.57 13.54 -1.42
N ILE A 49 16.01 14.40 -2.34
CA ILE A 49 16.20 14.07 -3.75
C ILE A 49 17.63 13.56 -3.95
N GLY A 50 17.79 12.48 -4.70
CA GLY A 50 19.09 11.93 -5.02
C GLY A 50 19.07 11.01 -6.22
N VAL A 51 20.28 10.67 -6.67
CA VAL A 51 20.48 9.84 -7.85
C VAL A 51 20.30 8.35 -7.48
N PRO A 52 19.56 7.56 -8.28
CA PRO A 52 19.43 6.12 -8.08
C PRO A 52 20.80 5.42 -8.08
N GLY A 53 21.12 4.71 -6.99
CA GLY A 53 22.41 4.06 -6.75
C GLY A 53 23.40 4.86 -5.88
N SER A 54 23.05 6.08 -5.47
CA SER A 54 23.81 6.84 -4.47
C SER A 54 23.62 6.25 -3.06
N THR A 55 24.50 6.60 -2.12
CA THR A 55 24.44 6.11 -0.73
C THR A 55 23.11 6.49 -0.10
N GLY A 56 22.31 5.49 0.31
CA GLY A 56 20.98 5.68 0.89
C GLY A 56 19.82 5.61 -0.11
N PHE A 57 20.09 5.48 -1.42
CA PHE A 57 19.09 5.35 -2.47
C PHE A 57 19.13 3.96 -3.12
N GLY A 58 17.96 3.44 -3.48
CA GLY A 58 17.83 2.19 -4.21
C GLY A 58 18.42 2.27 -5.63
N THR A 59 18.76 1.12 -6.20
CA THR A 59 19.17 1.01 -7.61
C THR A 59 17.96 0.82 -8.51
N LEU A 60 17.87 1.58 -9.60
CA LEU A 60 16.85 1.35 -10.64
C LEU A 60 17.27 0.17 -11.52
N ARG A 61 16.40 -0.83 -11.68
CA ARG A 61 16.59 -1.94 -12.62
C ARG A 61 15.65 -1.78 -13.82
N GLN A 62 16.23 -1.71 -15.01
CA GLN A 62 15.45 -1.64 -16.25
C GLN A 62 14.75 -2.97 -16.54
N GLY A 63 13.50 -2.92 -17.00
CA GLY A 63 12.72 -4.11 -17.35
C GLY A 63 12.12 -4.88 -16.17
N TYR A 64 12.27 -4.37 -14.93
CA TYR A 64 11.63 -4.91 -13.74
C TYR A 64 10.42 -4.04 -13.36
N LEU A 65 9.26 -4.67 -13.17
CA LEU A 65 8.06 -4.01 -12.68
C LEU A 65 7.89 -4.38 -11.20
N GLU A 66 7.75 -3.37 -10.34
CA GLU A 66 7.45 -3.61 -8.92
C GLU A 66 6.08 -4.29 -8.80
N THR A 67 6.08 -5.53 -8.31
CA THR A 67 4.87 -6.28 -8.01
C THR A 67 4.26 -5.78 -6.71
N SER A 68 2.93 -5.77 -6.63
CA SER A 68 2.23 -5.42 -5.39
C SER A 68 2.72 -6.27 -4.22
N ASN A 69 2.97 -5.64 -3.08
CA ASN A 69 3.29 -6.32 -1.82
C ASN A 69 2.06 -7.01 -1.18
N VAL A 70 0.87 -6.83 -1.76
CA VAL A 70 -0.38 -7.40 -1.27
C VAL A 70 -0.58 -8.81 -1.80
N ASN A 71 -0.69 -9.79 -0.90
CA ASN A 71 -1.03 -11.17 -1.24
C ASN A 71 -2.56 -11.35 -1.20
N ALA A 72 -3.18 -11.50 -2.36
CA ALA A 72 -4.64 -11.65 -2.48
C ALA A 72 -5.21 -12.80 -1.63
N VAL A 73 -4.48 -13.90 -1.43
CA VAL A 73 -4.95 -15.03 -0.60
C VAL A 73 -4.97 -14.64 0.88
N GLN A 74 -3.96 -13.90 1.33
CA GLN A 74 -3.88 -13.42 2.70
C GLN A 74 -4.96 -12.36 2.98
N GLU A 75 -5.23 -11.47 2.03
CA GLU A 75 -6.30 -10.48 2.18
C GLU A 75 -7.69 -11.13 2.23
N ILE A 76 -7.97 -12.10 1.36
CA ILE A 76 -9.25 -12.82 1.38
C ILE A 76 -9.45 -13.57 2.69
N THR A 77 -8.41 -14.21 3.24
CA THR A 77 -8.52 -14.91 4.52
C THR A 77 -8.74 -13.96 5.70
N GLN A 78 -8.15 -12.76 5.67
CA GLN A 78 -8.44 -11.69 6.64
C GLN A 78 -9.87 -11.16 6.51
N LEU A 79 -10.39 -11.01 5.30
CA LEU A 79 -11.79 -10.62 5.09
C LEU A 79 -12.77 -11.71 5.56
N ILE A 80 -12.47 -12.97 5.30
CA ILE A 80 -13.29 -14.10 5.76
C ILE A 80 -13.29 -14.16 7.29
N SER A 81 -12.15 -13.96 7.95
CA SER A 81 -12.09 -13.98 9.42
C SER A 81 -12.84 -12.80 10.03
N ALA A 82 -12.71 -11.60 9.47
CA ALA A 82 -13.49 -10.43 9.86
C ALA A 82 -15.00 -10.65 9.68
N GLN A 83 -15.42 -11.25 8.56
CA GLN A 83 -16.82 -11.60 8.32
C GLN A 83 -17.32 -12.64 9.33
N ARG A 84 -16.53 -13.69 9.63
CA ARG A 84 -16.90 -14.71 10.63
C ARG A 84 -17.02 -14.12 12.02
N ALA A 85 -16.15 -13.19 12.39
CA ALA A 85 -16.26 -12.46 13.65
C ALA A 85 -17.57 -11.64 13.69
N TYR A 86 -17.92 -10.96 12.60
CA TYR A 86 -19.18 -10.22 12.49
C TYR A 86 -20.42 -11.15 12.58
N GLU A 87 -20.42 -12.27 11.85
CA GLU A 87 -21.48 -13.28 11.91
C GLU A 87 -21.63 -13.88 13.32
N MET A 88 -20.52 -14.12 14.00
CA MET A 88 -20.52 -14.61 15.38
C MET A 88 -21.12 -13.56 16.33
N CYS A 89 -20.67 -12.31 16.25
CA CYS A 89 -21.22 -11.21 17.05
C CYS A 89 -22.73 -11.04 16.82
N SER A 90 -23.18 -11.12 15.57
CA SER A 90 -24.59 -11.04 15.20
C SER A 90 -25.41 -12.16 15.86
N LYS A 91 -24.95 -13.41 15.77
CA LYS A 91 -25.61 -14.57 16.41
C LYS A 91 -25.65 -14.47 17.93
N THR A 92 -24.57 -13.99 18.55
CA THR A 92 -24.53 -13.78 20.01
C THR A 92 -25.54 -12.72 20.45
N ILE A 93 -25.70 -11.65 19.68
CA ILE A 93 -26.71 -10.61 19.95
C ILE A 93 -28.12 -11.21 19.84
N THR A 94 -28.43 -11.94 18.77
CA THR A 94 -29.74 -12.58 18.60
C THR A 94 -30.05 -13.58 19.71
N ALA A 95 -29.08 -14.41 20.11
CA ALA A 95 -29.26 -15.35 21.21
C ALA A 95 -29.50 -14.63 22.55
N ALA A 96 -28.81 -13.50 22.79
CA ALA A 96 -29.07 -12.67 23.97
C ALA A 96 -30.48 -12.07 23.95
N ASP A 97 -30.94 -11.58 22.80
CA ASP A 97 -32.30 -11.04 22.62
C ASP A 97 -33.38 -12.10 22.84
N GLU A 98 -33.18 -13.32 22.33
CA GLU A 98 -34.09 -14.45 22.54
C GLU A 98 -34.20 -14.82 24.04
N MET A 99 -33.07 -14.91 24.75
CA MET A 99 -33.06 -15.19 26.19
C MET A 99 -33.74 -14.07 27.01
N MET A 100 -33.54 -12.81 26.62
CA MET A 100 -34.23 -11.67 27.25
C MET A 100 -35.75 -11.76 27.04
N SER A 101 -36.20 -12.12 25.83
CA SER A 101 -37.62 -12.31 25.52
C SER A 101 -38.25 -13.42 26.37
N VAL A 102 -37.58 -14.57 26.50
CA VAL A 102 -38.05 -15.69 27.33
C VAL A 102 -38.14 -15.31 28.81
N THR A 103 -37.14 -14.59 29.33
CA THR A 103 -37.14 -14.15 30.73
C THR A 103 -38.29 -13.18 31.02
N ASN A 104 -38.57 -12.25 30.09
CA ASN A 104 -39.71 -11.33 30.21
C ASN A 104 -41.08 -12.03 30.14
N GLN A 105 -41.19 -13.17 29.45
CA GLN A 105 -42.43 -13.96 29.41
C GLN A 105 -42.65 -14.79 30.67
N LEU A 106 -41.59 -15.31 31.29
CA LEU A 106 -41.66 -16.04 32.56
C LEU A 106 -41.95 -15.15 33.78
N GLY A 107 -41.64 -13.85 33.68
CA GLY A 107 -41.91 -12.87 34.73
C GLY A 107 -43.33 -12.31 34.79
N ARG A 108 -44.27 -12.82 33.95
CA ARG A 108 -45.70 -12.48 33.98
C ARG A 108 -46.51 -13.66 34.51
#